data_AF-C5LF46-F1
#
_entry.id   AF-C5LF46-F1
#
_cell.length_a   1.000
_cell.length_b   1.000
_cell.length_c   1.000
_cell.angle_alpha   90.00
_cell.angle_beta   90.00
_cell.angle_gamma   90.00
#
_symmetry.space_group_name_H-M   'P 1'
#
loop_
_entity.id
_entity.type
_entity.pdbx_description
1 polymer ?
#
loop_
_entity_poly.entity_id
_entity_poly.type
_entity_poly.pdbx_seq_one_letter_code
_entity_poly.pdbx_strand_id
1 'polypeptide(L)'
;MSLPRKPIKAATSGYTEPIDIWRRYATELEEKALVDPYWDIFRFTDSLPDPTELVRIVGLFLAHRILQDTEYQNRLTVFDSVSKFLGMVQEGYRQSYGYHTKIHSADTAITLYQMIGVYERPRGIDALDELAAILAAFAHDFDSDKLDHLSMEVATFDGDLGLVRDHIQLKCFGPPTHSCLDCIVILPEAKVVFAGDILFVGIAPIMTRESAQKSLDALAWLEERIDSSWKLVPGHGPVTSLDGLQAAKHYYRSLQEAVDQEGCSCLDNHTMCGLDFYTSPPEELRDWTELQRSMVNAFVECEMKEGRDLTDADFTRLTIDAEVLKELRSQSQ
;
A
#
# COMPACT_ATOMS: atom_id res chain seq x y z
N MET A 1 -22.48 -18.06 -14.00
CA MET A 1 -21.95 -19.44 -13.88
C MET A 1 -21.41 -19.56 -12.46
N SER A 2 -22.04 -20.37 -11.59
CA SER A 2 -21.57 -20.50 -10.20
C SER A 2 -20.27 -21.28 -10.16
N LEU A 3 -19.17 -20.65 -9.79
CA LEU A 3 -17.95 -21.36 -9.48
C LEU A 3 -18.20 -22.30 -8.28
N PRO A 4 -17.64 -23.51 -8.27
CA PRO A 4 -17.82 -24.43 -7.17
C PRO A 4 -17.19 -23.82 -5.92
N ARG A 5 -18.02 -23.44 -4.94
CA ARG A 5 -17.56 -23.18 -3.57
C ARG A 5 -16.81 -24.44 -3.12
N LYS A 6 -15.49 -24.39 -3.00
CA LYS A 6 -14.77 -25.39 -2.21
C LYS A 6 -15.47 -25.38 -0.84
N PRO A 7 -15.91 -26.54 -0.32
CA PRO A 7 -16.47 -26.57 1.01
C PRO A 7 -15.42 -25.95 1.93
N ILE A 8 -15.83 -24.94 2.70
CA ILE A 8 -15.07 -24.48 3.85
C ILE A 8 -14.91 -25.74 4.69
N LYS A 9 -13.73 -26.36 4.65
CA LYS A 9 -13.37 -27.29 5.71
C LYS A 9 -13.45 -26.42 6.94
N ALA A 10 -14.42 -26.70 7.81
CA ALA A 10 -14.36 -26.21 9.17
C ALA A 10 -12.93 -26.50 9.61
N ALA A 11 -12.14 -25.45 9.82
CA ALA A 11 -10.85 -25.60 10.45
C ALA A 11 -11.16 -26.35 11.73
N THR A 12 -10.67 -27.58 11.82
CA THR A 12 -10.78 -28.39 13.01
C THR A 12 -10.30 -27.51 14.14
N SER A 13 -11.20 -27.19 15.07
CA SER A 13 -10.92 -26.49 16.31
C SER A 13 -9.69 -27.14 16.96
N GLY A 14 -8.53 -26.49 16.90
CA GLY A 14 -7.29 -27.13 17.30
C GLY A 14 -6.02 -26.29 17.30
N TYR A 15 -6.03 -25.06 16.77
CA TYR A 15 -4.92 -24.13 16.92
C TYR A 15 -5.31 -23.01 17.88
N THR A 16 -5.08 -23.22 19.17
CA THR A 16 -4.93 -22.11 20.12
C THR A 16 -3.47 -21.68 20.05
N GLU A 17 -3.09 -20.92 19.04
CA GLU A 17 -1.77 -20.32 19.04
C GLU A 17 -1.68 -19.30 20.18
N PRO A 18 -0.56 -19.19 20.91
CA PRO A 18 -0.54 -18.40 22.13
C PRO A 18 -0.68 -16.90 21.79
N ILE A 19 -1.75 -16.27 22.28
CA ILE A 19 -1.96 -14.82 22.14
C ILE A 19 -0.92 -13.98 22.91
N ASP A 20 -0.10 -14.64 23.73
CA ASP A 20 0.88 -14.03 24.62
C ASP A 20 2.34 -14.33 24.23
N ILE A 21 2.59 -14.83 23.02
CA ILE A 21 3.95 -15.07 22.47
C ILE A 21 4.88 -13.85 22.59
N TRP A 22 4.31 -12.64 22.55
CA TRP A 22 5.05 -11.39 22.61
C TRP A 22 5.59 -11.06 24.01
N ARG A 23 5.01 -11.64 25.08
CA ARG A 23 5.34 -11.27 26.47
C ARG A 23 6.81 -11.44 26.82
N ARG A 24 7.45 -12.45 26.25
CA ARG A 24 8.90 -12.71 26.44
C ARG A 24 9.77 -11.58 25.89
N TYR A 25 9.26 -10.82 24.91
CA TYR A 25 9.97 -9.76 24.21
C TYR A 25 9.49 -8.36 24.61
N ALA A 26 8.49 -8.28 25.50
CA ALA A 26 7.82 -7.02 25.86
C ALA A 26 8.81 -5.94 26.34
N THR A 27 9.79 -6.30 27.17
CA THR A 27 10.80 -5.34 27.65
C THR A 27 11.65 -4.78 26.51
N GLU A 28 12.09 -5.62 25.57
CA GLU A 28 12.90 -5.16 24.43
C GLU A 28 12.08 -4.30 23.48
N LEU A 29 10.82 -4.67 23.22
CA LEU A 29 9.93 -3.88 22.38
C LEU A 29 9.58 -2.54 23.03
N GLU A 30 9.21 -2.53 24.32
CA GLU A 30 8.82 -1.30 25.04
C GLU A 30 9.99 -0.35 25.26
N GLU A 31 11.14 -0.85 25.73
CA GLU A 31 12.25 0.00 26.17
C GLU A 31 13.23 0.33 25.04
N LYS A 32 13.21 -0.43 23.94
CA LYS A 32 14.10 -0.20 22.79
C LYS A 32 13.33 0.08 21.51
N ALA A 33 12.53 -0.87 21.01
CA ALA A 33 11.90 -0.72 19.69
C ALA A 33 11.03 0.55 19.59
N LEU A 34 10.31 0.87 20.67
CA LEU A 34 9.44 2.06 20.71
C LEU A 34 10.16 3.37 21.05
N VAL A 35 11.43 3.34 21.47
CA VAL A 35 12.12 4.51 22.05
C VAL A 35 13.41 4.88 21.31
N ASP A 36 14.12 3.90 20.77
CA ASP A 36 15.41 4.07 20.10
C ASP A 36 15.23 3.98 18.58
N PRO A 37 15.42 5.09 17.83
CA PRO A 37 15.30 5.08 16.37
C PRO A 37 16.44 4.31 15.68
N TYR A 38 17.47 3.89 16.43
CA TYR A 38 18.55 3.02 15.93
C TYR A 38 18.37 1.57 16.34
N TRP A 39 17.22 1.21 16.93
CA TRP A 39 16.93 -0.17 17.27
C TRP A 39 16.94 -1.04 16.01
N ASP A 40 17.68 -2.14 16.07
CA ASP A 40 17.93 -3.00 14.92
C ASP A 40 16.92 -4.16 14.89
N ILE A 41 15.86 -3.97 14.09
CA ILE A 41 14.82 -4.98 13.90
C ILE A 41 15.35 -6.25 13.23
N PHE A 42 16.40 -6.18 12.41
CA PHE A 42 16.99 -7.36 11.80
C PHE A 42 17.66 -8.22 12.87
N ARG A 43 18.47 -7.60 13.73
CA ARG A 43 19.11 -8.28 14.85
C ARG A 43 18.08 -8.85 15.83
N PHE A 44 16.99 -8.13 16.10
CA PHE A 44 15.90 -8.64 16.91
C PHE A 44 15.27 -9.88 16.26
N THR A 45 14.96 -9.80 14.96
CA THR A 45 14.37 -10.90 14.19
C THR A 45 15.26 -12.15 14.20
N ASP A 46 16.58 -11.98 14.01
CA ASP A 46 17.56 -13.07 14.06
C ASP A 46 17.69 -13.70 15.46
N SER A 47 17.30 -12.97 16.51
CA SER A 47 17.30 -13.48 17.88
C SER A 47 16.05 -14.31 18.24
N LEU A 48 15.01 -14.26 17.40
CA LEU A 48 13.78 -15.01 17.61
C LEU A 48 14.04 -16.52 17.41
N PRO A 49 13.47 -17.39 18.27
CA PRO A 49 13.51 -18.84 18.05
C PRO A 49 12.87 -19.25 16.73
N ASP A 50 11.86 -18.50 16.29
CA ASP A 50 11.24 -18.60 14.98
C ASP A 50 11.09 -17.18 14.38
N PRO A 51 11.98 -16.79 13.45
CA PRO A 51 11.88 -15.49 12.77
C PRO A 51 10.58 -15.29 11.99
N THR A 52 9.86 -16.38 11.66
CA THR A 52 8.61 -16.28 10.91
C THR A 52 7.47 -15.66 11.72
N GLU A 53 7.58 -15.69 13.06
CA GLU A 53 6.62 -15.17 14.04
C GLU A 53 6.75 -13.67 14.31
N LEU A 54 7.70 -12.96 13.68
CA LEU A 54 7.98 -11.55 13.92
C LEU A 54 6.71 -10.68 13.88
N VAL A 55 5.89 -10.83 12.84
CA VAL A 55 4.67 -10.04 12.63
C VAL A 55 3.67 -10.27 13.76
N ARG A 56 3.46 -11.52 14.19
CA ARG A 56 2.57 -11.82 15.32
C ARG A 56 3.13 -11.29 16.64
N ILE A 57 4.44 -11.45 16.88
CA ILE A 57 5.10 -10.98 18.11
C ILE A 57 4.96 -9.46 18.24
N VAL A 58 5.36 -8.71 17.22
CA VAL A 58 5.32 -7.24 17.25
C VAL A 58 3.87 -6.77 17.22
N GLY A 59 3.03 -7.32 16.34
CA GLY A 59 1.65 -6.87 16.18
C GLY A 59 0.76 -7.14 17.40
N LEU A 60 0.91 -8.28 18.08
CA LEU A 60 0.19 -8.54 19.33
C LEU A 60 0.67 -7.67 20.48
N PHE A 61 1.96 -7.33 20.52
CA PHE A 61 2.50 -6.37 21.48
C PHE A 61 1.91 -4.97 21.25
N LEU A 62 1.94 -4.46 20.02
CA LEU A 62 1.36 -3.15 19.69
C LEU A 62 -0.15 -3.13 19.96
N ALA A 63 -0.88 -4.17 19.56
CA ALA A 63 -2.31 -4.29 19.87
C ALA A 63 -2.58 -4.29 21.39
N HIS A 64 -1.72 -4.94 22.19
CA HIS A 64 -1.83 -4.89 23.64
C HIS A 64 -1.63 -3.47 24.19
N ARG A 65 -0.65 -2.73 23.67
CA ARG A 65 -0.35 -1.35 24.09
C ARG A 65 -1.46 -0.39 23.71
N ILE A 66 -1.99 -0.51 22.50
CA ILE A 66 -3.07 0.34 21.98
C ILE A 66 -4.37 0.13 22.77
N LEU A 67 -4.73 -1.14 23.01
CA LEU A 67 -5.97 -1.48 23.70
C LEU A 67 -5.86 -1.40 25.22
N GLN A 68 -4.69 -1.05 25.76
CA GLN A 68 -4.49 -0.89 27.20
C GLN A 68 -5.43 0.19 27.76
N ASP A 69 -6.05 -0.08 28.91
CA ASP A 69 -6.98 0.81 29.60
C ASP A 69 -8.27 1.14 28.80
N THR A 70 -8.55 0.38 27.74
CA THR A 70 -9.82 0.41 26.99
C THR A 70 -10.77 -0.71 27.42
N GLU A 71 -12.04 -0.65 26.98
CA GLU A 71 -12.99 -1.74 27.18
C GLU A 71 -12.64 -3.05 26.44
N TYR A 72 -11.65 -3.01 25.54
CA TYR A 72 -11.21 -4.15 24.73
C TYR A 72 -10.02 -4.90 25.34
N GLN A 73 -9.32 -4.32 26.33
CA GLN A 73 -8.09 -4.87 26.92
C GLN A 73 -8.21 -6.35 27.34
N ASN A 74 -9.37 -6.75 27.87
CA ASN A 74 -9.62 -8.10 28.38
C ASN A 74 -10.50 -8.95 27.46
N ARG A 75 -10.81 -8.48 26.25
CA ARG A 75 -11.64 -9.23 25.31
C ARG A 75 -10.77 -10.22 24.54
N LEU A 76 -10.72 -11.46 25.02
CA LEU A 76 -9.97 -12.56 24.38
C LEU A 76 -10.32 -12.75 22.89
N THR A 77 -11.56 -12.49 22.50
CA THR A 77 -12.01 -12.56 21.10
C THR A 77 -11.28 -11.57 20.19
N VAL A 78 -10.89 -10.41 20.71
CA VAL A 78 -10.14 -9.38 19.98
C VAL A 78 -8.73 -9.85 19.71
N PHE A 79 -8.00 -10.26 20.75
CA PHE A 79 -6.63 -10.74 20.62
C PHE A 79 -6.52 -12.04 19.80
N ASP A 80 -7.51 -12.92 19.89
CA ASP A 80 -7.60 -14.12 19.05
C ASP A 80 -7.80 -13.76 17.57
N SER A 81 -8.66 -12.77 17.28
CA SER A 81 -8.87 -12.28 15.91
C SER A 81 -7.64 -11.60 15.34
N VAL A 82 -7.00 -10.73 16.14
CA VAL A 82 -5.73 -10.07 15.78
C VAL A 82 -4.62 -11.11 15.56
N SER A 83 -4.49 -12.11 16.45
CA SER A 83 -3.48 -13.17 16.30
C SER A 83 -3.68 -13.96 15.01
N LYS A 84 -4.92 -14.34 14.68
CA LYS A 84 -5.24 -15.06 13.43
C LYS A 84 -4.95 -14.21 12.20
N PHE A 85 -5.32 -12.94 12.22
CA PHE A 85 -5.03 -12.01 11.13
C PHE A 85 -3.53 -11.85 10.92
N LEU A 86 -2.78 -11.57 11.99
CA LEU A 86 -1.32 -11.42 11.91
C LEU A 86 -0.62 -12.72 11.50
N GLY A 87 -1.13 -13.88 11.91
CA GLY A 87 -0.66 -15.17 11.44
C GLY A 87 -0.90 -15.38 9.95
N MET A 88 -2.07 -15.00 9.45
CA MET A 88 -2.32 -14.99 8.00
C MET A 88 -1.35 -14.04 7.28
N VAL A 89 -1.19 -12.80 7.77
CA VAL A 89 -0.30 -11.79 7.19
C VAL A 89 1.14 -12.30 7.13
N GLN A 90 1.65 -12.86 8.23
CA GLN A 90 3.02 -13.38 8.25
C GLN A 90 3.20 -14.54 7.27
N GLU A 91 2.19 -15.41 7.07
CA GLU A 91 2.30 -16.53 6.14
C GLU A 91 2.37 -16.08 4.67
N GLY A 92 1.76 -14.95 4.32
CA GLY A 92 1.78 -14.45 2.93
C GLY A 92 3.05 -13.73 2.53
N TYR A 93 3.84 -13.20 3.47
CA TYR A 93 5.19 -12.73 3.14
C TYR A 93 6.12 -13.92 2.90
N ARG A 94 6.58 -14.08 1.66
CA ARG A 94 7.64 -15.05 1.34
C ARG A 94 9.00 -14.53 1.79
N GLN A 95 9.87 -15.43 2.26
CA GLN A 95 11.30 -15.17 2.48
C GLN A 95 12.09 -15.13 1.15
N SER A 96 11.51 -14.56 0.08
CA SER A 96 12.28 -14.29 -1.15
C SER A 96 13.31 -13.21 -0.84
N TYR A 97 14.49 -13.28 -1.43
CA TYR A 97 15.48 -12.21 -1.33
C TYR A 97 14.89 -10.90 -1.91
N GLY A 98 14.73 -9.86 -1.07
CA GLY A 98 14.12 -8.59 -1.45
C GLY A 98 13.83 -7.70 -0.24
N TYR A 99 13.35 -6.47 -0.49
CA TYR A 99 13.00 -5.49 0.55
C TYR A 99 11.62 -5.76 1.18
N HIS A 100 10.64 -6.16 0.36
CA HIS A 100 9.24 -6.42 0.74
C HIS A 100 9.09 -7.70 1.58
N THR A 101 9.33 -7.59 2.88
CA THR A 101 9.42 -8.73 3.81
C THR A 101 8.60 -8.52 5.07
N LYS A 102 8.44 -9.58 5.86
CA LYS A 102 7.89 -9.52 7.24
C LYS A 102 8.61 -8.49 8.12
N ILE A 103 9.92 -8.32 7.89
CA ILE A 103 10.74 -7.38 8.63
C ILE A 103 10.34 -5.96 8.25
N HIS A 104 10.24 -5.68 6.96
CA HIS A 104 9.79 -4.38 6.46
C HIS A 104 8.40 -4.02 6.99
N SER A 105 7.45 -4.95 6.96
CA SER A 105 6.09 -4.66 7.46
C SER A 105 6.05 -4.41 8.98
N ALA A 106 6.83 -5.14 9.76
CA ALA A 106 6.96 -4.90 11.20
C ALA A 106 7.64 -3.57 11.52
N ASP A 107 8.66 -3.20 10.73
CA ASP A 107 9.38 -1.92 10.86
C ASP A 107 8.47 -0.72 10.58
N THR A 108 7.70 -0.79 9.48
CA THR A 108 6.68 0.21 9.13
C THR A 108 5.62 0.34 10.22
N ALA A 109 5.15 -0.78 10.79
CA ALA A 109 4.16 -0.75 11.87
C ALA A 109 4.70 -0.10 13.16
N ILE A 110 5.93 -0.40 13.55
CA ILE A 110 6.58 0.23 14.71
C ILE A 110 6.74 1.74 14.50
N THR A 111 7.20 2.14 13.32
CA THR A 111 7.38 3.55 12.95
C THR A 111 6.04 4.30 12.98
N LEU A 112 4.99 3.73 12.39
CA LEU A 112 3.66 4.33 12.39
C LEU A 112 3.11 4.50 13.80
N TYR A 113 3.29 3.50 14.67
CA TYR A 113 2.89 3.58 16.08
C TYR A 113 3.58 4.76 16.80
N GLN A 114 4.90 4.92 16.61
CA GLN A 114 5.65 6.04 17.17
C GLN A 114 5.14 7.38 16.63
N MET A 115 4.88 7.49 15.33
CA MET A 115 4.37 8.71 14.70
C MET A 115 3.00 9.11 15.26
N ILE A 116 2.06 8.18 15.38
CA ILE A 116 0.72 8.45 15.96
C ILE A 116 0.86 8.97 17.41
N GLY A 117 1.75 8.34 18.19
CA GLY A 117 2.06 8.77 19.55
C GLY A 117 2.64 10.19 19.65
N VAL A 118 3.46 10.60 18.68
CA VAL A 118 4.09 11.94 18.63
C VAL A 118 3.13 13.01 18.12
N TYR A 119 2.32 12.71 17.11
CA TYR A 119 1.57 13.73 16.36
C TYR A 119 0.06 13.81 16.66
N GLU A 120 -0.60 12.74 17.14
CA GLU A 120 -2.07 12.65 17.01
C GLU A 120 -2.90 12.26 18.24
N ARG A 121 -2.30 11.94 19.41
CA ARG A 121 -3.08 11.89 20.66
C ARG A 121 -3.91 13.17 20.97
N PRO A 122 -3.60 14.37 20.43
CA PRO A 122 -4.47 15.54 20.55
C PRO A 122 -5.59 15.69 19.49
N ARG A 123 -5.70 14.83 18.45
CA ARG A 123 -6.55 15.08 17.26
C ARG A 123 -7.74 14.13 17.05
N GLY A 124 -8.03 13.23 17.99
CA GLY A 124 -9.29 12.45 18.00
C GLY A 124 -9.25 11.07 17.34
N ILE A 125 -8.05 10.51 17.13
CA ILE A 125 -7.88 9.08 16.83
C ILE A 125 -8.12 8.29 18.11
N ASP A 126 -9.04 7.33 18.07
CA ASP A 126 -9.27 6.42 19.19
C ASP A 126 -8.42 5.13 19.10
N ALA A 127 -8.50 4.28 20.13
CA ALA A 127 -7.70 3.06 20.18
C ALA A 127 -8.04 2.04 19.08
N LEU A 128 -9.26 2.03 18.57
CA LEU A 128 -9.62 1.15 17.45
C LEU A 128 -9.11 1.70 16.12
N ASP A 129 -9.16 3.03 15.92
CA ASP A 129 -8.56 3.68 14.77
C ASP A 129 -7.05 3.43 14.70
N GLU A 130 -6.35 3.59 15.84
CA GLU A 130 -4.92 3.32 15.96
C GLU A 130 -4.63 1.83 15.69
N LEU A 131 -5.41 0.91 16.27
CA LEU A 131 -5.25 -0.52 16.02
C LEU A 131 -5.45 -0.86 14.54
N ALA A 132 -6.47 -0.30 13.89
CA ALA A 132 -6.73 -0.53 12.47
C ALA A 132 -5.57 -0.05 11.59
N ALA A 133 -5.02 1.15 11.88
CA ALA A 133 -3.87 1.69 11.17
C ALA A 133 -2.63 0.79 11.32
N ILE A 134 -2.36 0.28 12.53
CA ILE A 134 -1.24 -0.65 12.77
C ILE A 134 -1.42 -1.97 12.05
N LEU A 135 -2.63 -2.56 12.06
CA LEU A 135 -2.90 -3.79 11.33
C LEU A 135 -2.78 -3.60 9.81
N ALA A 136 -3.16 -2.44 9.29
CA ALA A 136 -2.96 -2.08 7.89
C ALA A 136 -1.48 -1.97 7.54
N ALA A 137 -0.66 -1.37 8.41
CA ALA A 137 0.80 -1.30 8.22
C ALA A 137 1.45 -2.68 8.15
N PHE A 138 1.00 -3.67 8.91
CA PHE A 138 1.51 -5.05 8.78
C PHE A 138 1.14 -5.69 7.42
N ALA A 139 -0.05 -5.37 6.90
CA ALA A 139 -0.57 -5.99 5.68
C ALA A 139 -0.22 -5.24 4.39
N HIS A 140 0.41 -4.06 4.47
CA HIS A 140 0.55 -3.15 3.34
C HIS A 140 1.27 -3.75 2.12
N ASP A 141 2.21 -4.68 2.34
CA ASP A 141 3.03 -5.33 1.32
C ASP A 141 2.77 -6.85 1.20
N PHE A 142 1.60 -7.31 1.62
CA PHE A 142 1.26 -8.74 1.70
C PHE A 142 1.25 -9.46 0.32
N ASP A 143 1.94 -10.62 0.22
CA ASP A 143 1.96 -11.57 -0.93
C ASP A 143 2.40 -10.98 -2.28
N SER A 144 3.37 -10.06 -2.27
CA SER A 144 3.92 -9.36 -3.44
C SER A 144 4.32 -10.27 -4.63
N ASP A 145 4.67 -11.54 -4.39
CA ASP A 145 5.28 -12.44 -5.39
C ASP A 145 4.32 -13.49 -6.00
N LYS A 146 3.11 -13.72 -5.46
CA LYS A 146 2.12 -14.67 -6.05
C LYS A 146 0.94 -14.01 -6.72
N LEU A 147 0.79 -12.70 -6.57
CA LEU A 147 -0.36 -11.96 -7.05
C LEU A 147 -0.30 -11.67 -8.57
N ASP A 148 0.77 -12.10 -9.25
CA ASP A 148 0.90 -12.12 -10.72
C ASP A 148 -0.29 -12.78 -11.46
N HIS A 149 -1.14 -13.55 -10.77
CA HIS A 149 -2.22 -14.34 -11.40
C HIS A 149 -3.61 -14.24 -10.76
N LEU A 150 -3.84 -13.39 -9.75
CA LEU A 150 -5.12 -13.34 -9.03
C LEU A 150 -5.87 -12.02 -9.25
N SER A 151 -6.92 -12.07 -10.08
CA SER A 151 -8.00 -11.09 -10.07
C SER A 151 -8.93 -11.39 -8.89
N MET A 152 -8.74 -10.73 -7.76
CA MET A 152 -9.74 -10.77 -6.69
C MET A 152 -10.84 -9.74 -6.99
N GLU A 153 -12.05 -10.23 -7.30
CA GLU A 153 -13.25 -9.40 -7.23
C GLU A 153 -13.50 -8.95 -5.79
N VAL A 154 -14.19 -7.82 -5.65
CA VAL A 154 -14.49 -7.10 -4.39
C VAL A 154 -14.88 -8.09 -3.29
N ALA A 155 -14.06 -8.23 -2.25
CA ALA A 155 -14.41 -9.00 -1.07
C ALA A 155 -15.16 -8.08 -0.10
N THR A 156 -16.49 -8.07 -0.19
CA THR A 156 -17.32 -7.64 0.94
C THR A 156 -17.30 -8.77 1.97
N PHE A 157 -16.66 -8.53 3.11
CA PHE A 157 -16.68 -9.45 4.25
C PHE A 157 -18.05 -9.34 4.93
N ASP A 158 -18.94 -10.29 4.64
CA ASP A 158 -20.15 -10.52 5.42
C ASP A 158 -19.87 -11.64 6.44
N GLY A 159 -19.82 -11.28 7.72
CA GLY A 159 -19.91 -12.25 8.83
C GLY A 159 -18.77 -12.24 9.85
N ASP A 160 -19.14 -11.88 11.08
CA ASP A 160 -18.68 -12.39 12.39
C ASP A 160 -17.26 -13.00 12.47
N LEU A 161 -16.25 -12.18 12.17
CA LEU A 161 -14.92 -12.28 12.79
C LEU A 161 -14.85 -11.31 13.97
N GLY A 162 -15.77 -11.45 14.94
CA GLY A 162 -15.65 -11.01 16.34
C GLY A 162 -15.24 -9.56 16.68
N LEU A 163 -15.10 -8.67 15.70
CA LEU A 163 -14.73 -7.26 15.85
C LEU A 163 -14.96 -6.44 14.55
N VAL A 164 -15.86 -6.86 13.68
CA VAL A 164 -16.21 -6.08 12.49
C VAL A 164 -17.70 -5.81 12.57
N ARG A 165 -18.07 -4.61 13.00
CA ARG A 165 -19.40 -4.08 12.70
C ARG A 165 -19.33 -3.55 11.27
N ASP A 166 -20.13 -4.11 10.37
CA ASP A 166 -20.75 -3.62 9.12
C ASP A 166 -20.20 -2.40 8.32
N HIS A 167 -18.97 -1.90 8.54
CA HIS A 167 -18.58 -0.51 8.21
C HIS A 167 -17.27 -0.33 7.43
N ILE A 168 -16.58 -1.39 7.01
CA ILE A 168 -15.32 -1.31 6.24
C ILE A 168 -15.44 -2.15 4.97
N GLN A 169 -15.17 -1.56 3.81
CA GLN A 169 -15.15 -2.26 2.52
C GLN A 169 -13.72 -2.31 1.98
N LEU A 170 -13.29 -3.48 1.51
CA LEU A 170 -11.99 -3.66 0.86
C LEU A 170 -12.21 -3.96 -0.62
N LYS A 171 -11.60 -3.15 -1.50
CA LYS A 171 -11.57 -3.42 -2.94
C LYS A 171 -10.12 -3.57 -3.37
N CYS A 172 -9.79 -4.73 -3.92
CA CYS A 172 -8.51 -4.93 -4.59
C CYS A 172 -8.70 -4.90 -6.11
N PHE A 173 -7.71 -4.35 -6.81
CA PHE A 173 -7.63 -4.30 -8.26
C PHE A 173 -6.55 -5.30 -8.70
N GLY A 174 -6.83 -6.11 -9.72
CA GLY A 174 -5.82 -6.97 -10.35
C GLY A 174 -6.11 -7.11 -11.85
N PRO A 175 -5.13 -7.37 -12.74
CA PRO A 175 -3.65 -7.31 -12.64
C PRO A 175 -3.13 -5.85 -12.45
N PRO A 176 -1.80 -5.56 -12.36
CA PRO A 176 -1.26 -4.41 -11.61
C PRO A 176 -1.85 -3.04 -11.97
N THR A 177 -1.97 -2.15 -10.97
CA THR A 177 -2.33 -0.72 -11.12
C THR A 177 -1.22 0.24 -10.67
N HIS A 178 -0.44 -0.16 -9.67
CA HIS A 178 0.82 0.43 -9.22
C HIS A 178 1.75 -0.69 -8.71
N SER A 179 1.17 -1.66 -7.99
CA SER A 179 1.78 -2.93 -7.56
C SER A 179 1.00 -4.14 -8.11
N CYS A 180 1.45 -5.36 -7.80
CA CYS A 180 0.82 -6.60 -8.24
C CYS A 180 -0.63 -6.79 -7.72
N LEU A 181 -0.99 -6.14 -6.62
CA LEU A 181 -2.35 -6.06 -6.10
C LEU A 181 -2.52 -4.82 -5.24
N ASP A 182 -3.08 -3.78 -5.82
CA ASP A 182 -3.42 -2.60 -5.02
C ASP A 182 -4.82 -2.74 -4.44
N CYS A 183 -4.96 -2.43 -3.15
CA CYS A 183 -6.23 -2.45 -2.44
C CYS A 183 -6.56 -1.07 -1.87
N ILE A 184 -7.84 -0.72 -1.94
CA ILE A 184 -8.42 0.45 -1.26
C ILE A 184 -9.31 -0.01 -0.12
N VAL A 185 -9.24 0.72 0.99
CA VAL A 185 -10.09 0.55 2.17
C VAL A 185 -11.07 1.71 2.20
N ILE A 186 -12.36 1.40 2.20
CA ILE A 186 -13.46 2.37 2.22
C ILE A 186 -14.15 2.27 3.58
N LEU A 187 -14.32 3.41 4.24
CA LEU A 187 -15.06 3.58 5.49
C LEU A 187 -16.32 4.41 5.21
N PRO A 188 -17.46 3.79 4.84
CA PRO A 188 -18.62 4.54 4.37
C PRO A 188 -19.25 5.46 5.40
N GLU A 189 -19.21 5.10 6.69
CA GLU A 189 -19.77 5.95 7.76
C GLU A 189 -18.91 7.19 8.01
N ALA A 190 -17.58 7.02 8.02
CA ALA A 190 -16.63 8.11 8.18
C ALA A 190 -16.48 8.94 6.88
N LYS A 191 -16.94 8.40 5.74
CA LYS A 191 -16.71 8.94 4.39
C LYS A 191 -15.23 9.13 4.10
N VAL A 192 -14.42 8.15 4.47
CA VAL A 192 -12.96 8.14 4.25
C VAL A 192 -12.59 6.95 3.36
N VAL A 193 -11.68 7.17 2.41
CA VAL A 193 -11.05 6.10 1.64
C VAL A 193 -9.54 6.17 1.82
N PHE A 194 -8.92 5.07 2.19
CA PHE A 194 -7.49 4.87 2.10
C PHE A 194 -7.20 4.24 0.73
N ALA A 195 -6.61 5.02 -0.16
CA ALA A 195 -6.42 4.63 -1.55
C ALA A 195 -5.06 3.97 -1.81
N GLY A 196 -4.09 4.11 -0.91
CA GLY A 196 -2.72 3.70 -1.16
C GLY A 196 -2.20 4.30 -2.47
N ASP A 197 -1.27 3.61 -3.12
CA ASP A 197 -0.65 4.09 -4.35
C ASP A 197 -1.51 3.92 -5.62
N ILE A 198 -2.81 3.61 -5.46
CA ILE A 198 -3.80 3.85 -6.54
C ILE A 198 -4.01 5.35 -6.75
N LEU A 199 -3.78 6.17 -5.71
CA LEU A 199 -3.95 7.61 -5.78
C LEU A 199 -2.66 8.34 -5.37
N PHE A 200 -2.09 9.07 -6.31
CA PHE A 200 -1.02 10.05 -6.10
C PHE A 200 -1.57 11.46 -6.29
N VAL A 201 -1.20 12.41 -5.42
CA VAL A 201 -1.71 13.80 -5.47
C VAL A 201 -0.55 14.78 -5.30
N GLY A 202 -0.33 15.63 -6.30
CA GLY A 202 0.73 16.65 -6.27
C GLY A 202 2.14 16.09 -6.44
N ILE A 203 2.24 14.81 -6.80
CA ILE A 203 3.48 14.09 -7.08
C ILE A 203 3.19 13.09 -8.20
N ALA A 204 4.07 13.01 -9.19
CA ALA A 204 3.89 12.08 -10.29
C ALA A 204 3.94 10.62 -9.79
N PRO A 205 2.97 9.77 -10.16
CA PRO A 205 3.03 8.34 -9.87
C PRO A 205 4.23 7.72 -10.57
N ILE A 206 4.69 6.58 -10.07
CA ILE A 206 5.64 5.71 -10.79
C ILE A 206 4.88 4.48 -11.27
N MET A 207 4.87 4.27 -12.59
CA MET A 207 4.28 3.08 -13.20
C MET A 207 5.36 2.02 -13.31
N THR A 208 5.07 0.79 -12.89
CA THR A 208 6.09 -0.27 -12.86
C THR A 208 5.78 -1.40 -13.84
N ARG A 209 4.52 -1.84 -13.95
CA ARG A 209 4.13 -3.02 -14.74
C ARG A 209 2.72 -2.91 -15.34
N GLU A 210 2.19 -1.71 -15.44
CA GLU A 210 0.80 -1.47 -15.82
C GLU A 210 0.63 -0.32 -16.81
N SER A 211 -0.51 -0.32 -17.50
CA SER A 211 -0.89 0.79 -18.36
C SER A 211 -1.65 1.87 -17.57
N ALA A 212 -1.53 3.10 -18.03
CA ALA A 212 -2.28 4.25 -17.53
C ALA A 212 -3.81 3.99 -17.53
N GLN A 213 -4.29 3.19 -18.49
CA GLN A 213 -5.70 2.79 -18.55
C GLN A 213 -6.14 2.01 -17.30
N LYS A 214 -5.31 1.12 -16.76
CA LYS A 214 -5.69 0.35 -15.57
C LYS A 214 -5.81 1.25 -14.34
N SER A 215 -4.88 2.20 -14.17
CA SER A 215 -4.97 3.19 -13.10
C SER A 215 -6.21 4.07 -13.26
N LEU A 216 -6.54 4.48 -14.50
CA LEU A 216 -7.78 5.21 -14.81
C LEU A 216 -9.04 4.42 -14.46
N ASP A 217 -9.07 3.12 -14.75
CA ASP A 217 -10.20 2.24 -14.43
C ASP A 217 -10.39 2.11 -12.90
N ALA A 218 -9.29 2.01 -12.14
CA ALA A 218 -9.35 1.97 -10.68
C ALA A 218 -9.87 3.28 -10.09
N LEU A 219 -9.38 4.42 -10.59
CA LEU A 219 -9.85 5.75 -10.18
C LEU A 219 -11.31 5.98 -10.57
N ALA A 220 -11.75 5.54 -11.75
CA ALA A 220 -13.14 5.63 -12.19
C ALA A 220 -14.06 4.76 -11.32
N TRP A 221 -13.65 3.54 -10.98
CA TRP A 221 -14.40 2.68 -10.06
C TRP A 221 -14.61 3.35 -8.69
N LEU A 222 -13.57 4.00 -8.17
CA LEU A 222 -13.64 4.72 -6.89
C LEU A 222 -14.59 5.92 -7.00
N GLU A 223 -14.46 6.72 -8.06
CA GLU A 223 -15.29 7.90 -8.32
C GLU A 223 -16.79 7.58 -8.33
N GLU A 224 -17.20 6.45 -8.90
CA GLU A 224 -18.61 6.01 -8.93
C GLU A 224 -19.23 5.75 -7.55
N ARG A 225 -18.41 5.63 -6.50
CA ARG A 225 -18.82 5.14 -5.16
C ARG A 225 -18.72 6.19 -4.06
N ILE A 226 -18.13 7.34 -4.36
CA ILE A 226 -17.93 8.43 -3.42
C ILE A 226 -18.54 9.73 -3.97
N ASP A 227 -18.71 10.72 -3.10
CA ASP A 227 -19.15 12.05 -3.48
C ASP A 227 -18.23 13.12 -2.86
N SER A 228 -18.50 14.40 -3.15
CA SER A 228 -17.68 15.53 -2.67
C SER A 228 -17.51 15.64 -1.15
N SER A 229 -18.35 14.97 -0.36
CA SER A 229 -18.24 14.94 1.09
C SER A 229 -17.20 13.94 1.62
N TRP A 230 -16.65 13.09 0.76
CA TRP A 230 -15.65 12.09 1.12
C TRP A 230 -14.23 12.65 1.14
N LYS A 231 -13.41 12.09 2.03
CA LYS A 231 -11.96 12.35 2.12
C LYS A 231 -11.19 11.14 1.60
N LEU A 232 -10.15 11.42 0.82
CA LEU A 232 -9.27 10.39 0.25
C LEU A 232 -7.88 10.55 0.83
N VAL A 233 -7.35 9.48 1.40
CA VAL A 233 -5.97 9.39 1.87
C VAL A 233 -5.17 8.70 0.77
N PRO A 234 -4.39 9.45 -0.04
CA PRO A 234 -3.52 8.86 -1.05
C PRO A 234 -2.36 8.12 -0.39
N GLY A 235 -1.68 7.26 -1.14
CA GLY A 235 -0.40 6.70 -0.71
C GLY A 235 0.69 7.76 -0.69
N HIS A 236 0.64 8.71 -1.64
CA HIS A 236 1.52 9.86 -1.69
C HIS A 236 0.76 11.18 -1.95
N GLY A 237 1.12 12.20 -1.18
CA GLY A 237 0.52 13.54 -1.25
C GLY A 237 -0.41 13.85 -0.07
N PRO A 238 -1.01 15.05 -0.05
CA PRO A 238 -1.92 15.45 1.02
C PRO A 238 -3.27 14.73 0.94
N VAL A 239 -3.95 14.57 2.09
CA VAL A 239 -5.35 14.14 2.15
C VAL A 239 -6.20 15.06 1.28
N THR A 240 -7.04 14.46 0.43
CA THR A 240 -7.76 15.16 -0.64
C THR A 240 -9.25 14.79 -0.68
N SER A 241 -9.92 15.17 -1.76
CA SER A 241 -11.29 14.83 -2.10
C SER A 241 -11.37 14.37 -3.57
N LEU A 242 -12.57 14.42 -4.17
CA LEU A 242 -12.75 14.20 -5.60
C LEU A 242 -11.82 15.05 -6.47
N ASP A 243 -11.43 16.25 -6.03
CA ASP A 243 -10.50 17.11 -6.78
C ASP A 243 -9.14 16.45 -7.01
N GLY A 244 -8.57 15.80 -5.98
CA GLY A 244 -7.31 15.08 -6.13
C GLY A 244 -7.44 13.83 -6.99
N LEU A 245 -8.59 13.14 -6.92
CA LEU A 245 -8.90 12.03 -7.80
C LEU A 245 -8.96 12.49 -9.26
N GLN A 246 -9.59 13.63 -9.55
CA GLN A 246 -9.63 14.19 -10.91
C GLN A 246 -8.24 14.61 -11.39
N ALA A 247 -7.43 15.22 -10.52
CA ALA A 247 -6.07 15.60 -10.86
C ALA A 247 -5.21 14.37 -11.21
N ALA A 248 -5.35 13.27 -10.45
CA ALA A 248 -4.70 12.00 -10.77
C ALA A 248 -5.17 11.42 -12.13
N LYS A 249 -6.48 11.42 -12.40
CA LYS A 249 -7.01 11.00 -13.71
C LYS A 249 -6.49 11.89 -14.85
N HIS A 250 -6.34 13.19 -14.60
CA HIS A 250 -5.80 14.12 -15.59
C HIS A 250 -4.34 13.83 -15.91
N TYR A 251 -3.51 13.46 -14.92
CA TYR A 251 -2.14 13.00 -15.14
C TYR A 251 -2.11 11.81 -16.10
N TYR A 252 -2.83 10.73 -15.80
CA TYR A 252 -2.79 9.50 -16.62
C TYR A 252 -3.31 9.72 -18.04
N ARG A 253 -4.35 10.54 -18.23
CA ARG A 253 -4.83 10.91 -19.58
C ARG A 253 -3.80 11.71 -20.35
N SER A 254 -3.19 12.71 -19.72
CA SER A 254 -2.16 13.53 -20.33
C SER A 254 -0.93 12.70 -20.71
N LEU A 255 -0.63 11.64 -19.94
CA LEU A 255 0.44 10.70 -20.25
C LEU A 255 0.11 9.85 -21.48
N GLN A 256 -1.13 9.33 -21.57
CA GLN A 256 -1.58 8.60 -22.77
C GLN A 256 -1.52 9.50 -24.00
N GLU A 257 -1.98 10.75 -23.89
CA GLU A 257 -1.89 11.74 -24.96
C GLU A 257 -0.44 11.98 -25.39
N ALA A 258 0.50 12.12 -24.44
CA ALA A 258 1.92 12.29 -24.76
C ALA A 258 2.52 11.07 -25.49
N VAL A 259 2.10 9.86 -25.14
CA VAL A 259 2.52 8.63 -25.82
C VAL A 259 1.88 8.49 -27.22
N ASP A 260 0.69 9.03 -27.43
CA ASP A 260 -0.03 8.97 -28.72
C ASP A 260 0.29 10.14 -29.67
N GLN A 261 1.11 11.12 -29.25
CA GLN A 261 1.48 12.27 -30.06
C GLN A 261 2.39 11.94 -31.25
N GLU A 262 2.20 12.67 -32.35
CA GLU A 262 3.10 12.62 -33.51
C GLU A 262 4.52 13.04 -33.09
N GLY A 263 5.47 12.09 -33.15
CA GLY A 263 6.87 12.31 -32.75
C GLY A 263 7.33 11.39 -31.60
N CYS A 264 6.39 10.83 -30.83
CA CYS A 264 6.66 9.66 -30.00
C CYS A 264 6.68 8.39 -30.88
N SER A 265 7.70 7.56 -30.70
CA SER A 265 7.73 6.20 -31.26
C SER A 265 8.15 5.24 -30.16
N CYS A 266 7.22 4.36 -29.74
CA CYS A 266 7.49 3.31 -28.76
C CYS A 266 8.55 2.30 -29.21
N LEU A 267 8.92 2.31 -30.51
CA LEU A 267 9.94 1.44 -31.08
C LEU A 267 11.28 2.17 -31.25
N ASP A 268 11.25 3.41 -31.73
CA ASP A 268 12.45 4.10 -32.20
C ASP A 268 12.96 5.17 -31.24
N ASN A 269 12.10 5.70 -30.36
CA ASN A 269 12.42 6.88 -29.54
C ASN A 269 11.56 7.00 -28.26
N HIS A 270 11.48 5.91 -27.50
CA HIS A 270 10.60 5.80 -26.33
C HIS A 270 10.92 6.82 -25.21
N THR A 271 12.17 7.23 -25.07
CA THR A 271 12.59 8.25 -24.09
C THR A 271 12.00 9.63 -24.39
N MET A 272 11.68 9.94 -25.65
CA MET A 272 11.05 11.22 -26.00
C MET A 272 9.56 11.28 -25.64
N CYS A 273 8.88 10.14 -25.54
CA CYS A 273 7.43 10.09 -25.32
C CYS A 273 6.97 10.76 -24.01
N GLY A 274 7.79 10.69 -22.95
CA GLY A 274 7.54 11.38 -21.68
C GLY A 274 8.35 12.65 -21.47
N LEU A 275 9.27 12.99 -22.40
CA LEU A 275 10.15 14.14 -22.24
C LEU A 275 9.39 15.46 -22.39
N ASP A 276 8.46 15.55 -23.35
CA ASP A 276 7.63 16.74 -23.54
C ASP A 276 6.70 16.97 -22.36
N PHE A 277 6.12 15.89 -21.80
CA PHE A 277 5.36 15.95 -20.55
C PHE A 277 6.24 16.51 -19.42
N TYR A 278 7.45 15.98 -19.24
CA TYR A 278 8.35 16.44 -18.17
C TYR A 278 8.77 17.90 -18.33
N THR A 279 9.11 18.32 -19.56
CA THR A 279 9.64 19.66 -19.82
C THR A 279 8.54 20.72 -19.88
N SER A 280 7.37 20.36 -20.39
CA SER A 280 6.21 21.23 -20.60
C SER A 280 4.91 20.56 -20.13
N PRO A 281 4.77 20.25 -18.83
CA PRO A 281 3.57 19.57 -18.32
C PRO A 281 2.31 20.45 -18.48
N PRO A 282 1.12 19.84 -18.52
CA PRO A 282 -0.15 20.56 -18.40
C PRO A 282 -0.14 21.54 -17.23
N GLU A 283 -0.82 22.68 -17.39
CA GLU A 283 -0.75 23.79 -16.43
C GLU A 283 -1.11 23.36 -15.01
N GLU A 284 -2.14 22.52 -14.89
CA GLU A 284 -2.67 21.97 -13.64
C GLU A 284 -1.70 20.99 -12.95
N LEU A 285 -0.69 20.50 -13.67
CA LEU A 285 0.30 19.54 -13.17
C LEU A 285 1.68 20.17 -12.96
N ARG A 286 1.89 21.45 -13.30
CA ARG A 286 3.21 22.11 -13.22
C ARG A 286 3.82 22.10 -11.82
N ASP A 287 2.98 22.18 -10.79
CA ASP A 287 3.41 22.19 -9.39
C ASP A 287 3.61 20.79 -8.82
N TRP A 288 3.38 19.73 -9.61
CA TRP A 288 3.60 18.37 -9.17
C TRP A 288 5.09 18.08 -9.06
N THR A 289 5.48 17.39 -7.99
CA THR A 289 6.86 16.95 -7.80
C THR A 289 7.12 15.65 -8.57
N GLU A 290 8.40 15.33 -8.74
CA GLU A 290 8.85 14.08 -9.37
C GLU A 290 8.37 13.88 -10.82
N LEU A 291 8.02 14.96 -11.55
CA LEU A 291 7.53 14.89 -12.93
C LEU A 291 8.49 14.19 -13.90
N GLN A 292 9.78 14.05 -13.59
CA GLN A 292 10.70 13.26 -14.40
C GLN A 292 10.27 11.80 -14.52
N ARG A 293 9.47 11.30 -13.57
CA ARG A 293 8.86 9.96 -13.63
C ARG A 293 7.93 9.79 -14.84
N SER A 294 7.41 10.87 -15.41
CA SER A 294 6.63 10.79 -16.66
C SER A 294 7.41 10.16 -17.81
N MET A 295 8.75 10.26 -17.84
CA MET A 295 9.59 9.58 -18.82
C MET A 295 9.60 8.06 -18.62
N VAL A 296 9.68 7.62 -17.36
CA VAL A 296 9.57 6.20 -17.00
C VAL A 296 8.17 5.68 -17.31
N ASN A 297 7.15 6.44 -16.91
CA ASN A 297 5.75 6.06 -17.11
C ASN A 297 5.38 5.97 -18.59
N ALA A 298 5.88 6.90 -19.43
CA ALA A 298 5.66 6.86 -20.87
C ALA A 298 6.32 5.65 -21.52
N PHE A 299 7.52 5.27 -21.05
CA PHE A 299 8.15 4.03 -21.47
C PHE A 299 7.31 2.80 -21.11
N VAL A 300 6.88 2.71 -19.84
CA VAL A 300 6.05 1.60 -19.38
C VAL A 300 4.76 1.51 -20.19
N GLU A 301 4.08 2.64 -20.43
CA GLU A 301 2.88 2.70 -21.28
C GLU A 301 3.16 2.22 -22.71
N CYS A 302 4.31 2.60 -23.29
CA CYS A 302 4.75 2.12 -24.60
C CYS A 302 4.96 0.59 -24.63
N GLU A 303 5.67 0.02 -23.65
CA GLU A 303 5.87 -1.43 -23.57
C GLU A 303 4.54 -2.17 -23.43
N MET A 304 3.61 -1.63 -22.62
CA MET A 304 2.26 -2.19 -22.47
C MET A 304 1.45 -2.14 -23.77
N LYS A 305 1.52 -1.04 -24.53
CA LYS A 305 0.84 -0.91 -25.84
C LYS A 305 1.37 -1.91 -26.86
N GLU A 306 2.68 -2.14 -26.85
CA GLU A 306 3.36 -3.06 -27.77
C GLU A 306 3.30 -4.52 -27.32
N GLY A 307 2.77 -4.79 -26.12
CA GLY A 307 2.67 -6.13 -25.55
C GLY A 307 4.03 -6.75 -25.21
N ARG A 308 5.01 -5.92 -24.85
CA ARG A 308 6.36 -6.34 -24.44
C ARG A 308 6.46 -6.43 -22.92
N ASP A 309 7.21 -7.43 -22.45
CA ASP A 309 7.47 -7.61 -21.02
C ASP A 309 8.61 -6.70 -20.57
N LEU A 310 8.36 -5.92 -19.52
CA LEU A 310 9.35 -5.11 -18.84
C LEU A 310 10.28 -6.00 -18.00
N THR A 311 11.59 -5.90 -18.22
CA THR A 311 12.57 -6.52 -17.33
C THR A 311 12.94 -5.57 -16.19
N ASP A 312 13.33 -6.13 -15.04
CA ASP A 312 13.79 -5.30 -13.90
C ASP A 312 15.04 -4.47 -14.26
N ALA A 313 15.83 -4.93 -15.23
CA ALA A 313 16.98 -4.20 -15.75
C ALA A 313 16.55 -2.97 -16.58
N ASP A 314 15.48 -3.08 -17.38
CA ASP A 314 14.95 -1.95 -18.15
C ASP A 314 14.39 -0.87 -17.20
N PHE A 315 13.61 -1.30 -16.19
CA PHE A 315 13.07 -0.40 -15.18
C PHE A 315 14.17 0.33 -14.39
N THR A 316 15.21 -0.40 -13.97
CA THR A 316 16.37 0.18 -13.26
C THR A 316 17.08 1.23 -14.12
N ARG A 317 17.34 0.93 -15.40
CA ARG A 317 18.02 1.86 -16.31
C ARG A 317 17.23 3.16 -16.48
N LEU A 318 15.93 3.05 -16.71
CA LEU A 318 15.07 4.22 -16.96
C LEU A 318 14.92 5.11 -15.73
N THR A 319 14.86 4.49 -14.55
CA THR A 319 14.83 5.25 -13.28
C THR A 319 16.12 6.05 -13.12
N ILE A 320 17.28 5.46 -13.43
CA ILE A 320 18.58 6.16 -13.43
C ILE A 320 18.58 7.31 -14.45
N ASP A 321 18.16 7.06 -15.69
CA ASP A 321 18.12 8.07 -16.74
C ASP A 321 17.22 9.26 -16.37
N ALA A 322 16.06 8.98 -15.75
CA ALA A 322 15.14 10.02 -15.28
C ALA A 322 15.75 10.88 -14.17
N GLU A 323 16.45 10.29 -13.20
CA GLU A 323 17.13 11.03 -12.13
C GLU A 323 18.31 11.87 -12.65
N VAL A 324 19.09 11.33 -13.60
CA VAL A 324 20.17 12.11 -14.25
C VAL A 324 19.60 13.34 -14.97
N LEU A 325 18.49 13.19 -15.69
CA LEU A 325 17.84 14.32 -16.37
C LEU A 325 17.28 15.36 -15.40
N LYS A 326 16.72 14.92 -14.26
CA LYS A 326 16.28 15.79 -13.17
C LYS A 326 17.43 16.63 -12.63
N GLU A 327 18.57 15.99 -12.34
CA GLU A 327 19.77 16.68 -11.87
C GLU A 327 20.27 17.71 -12.89
N LEU A 328 20.38 17.34 -14.16
CA LEU A 328 20.84 18.25 -15.24
C LEU A 328 19.93 19.47 -15.39
N ARG A 329 18.61 19.31 -15.28
CA ARG A 329 17.65 20.42 -15.32
C ARG A 329 17.77 21.32 -14.10
N SER A 330 17.94 20.75 -12.90
CA SER A 330 18.10 21.52 -11.66
C SER A 330 19.36 22.40 -11.67
N GLN A 331 20.41 21.96 -12.39
CA GLN A 331 21.66 22.73 -12.57
C GLN A 331 21.55 23.82 -13.63
N SER A 332 20.50 23.78 -14.47
CA SER A 332 20.27 24.68 -15.60
C SER A 332 19.22 25.77 -15.32
N GLN A 333 18.59 25.76 -14.14
CA GLN A 333 17.60 26.75 -13.67
C GLN A 333 18.22 27.69 -12.64
#